data_AF-A0A3D5CYE1-F1
#
_entry.id   AF-A0A3D5CYE1-F1
#
_cell.length_a   1.000
_cell.length_b   1.000
_cell.length_c   1.000
_cell.angle_alpha   90.00
_cell.angle_beta   90.00
_cell.angle_gamma   90.00
#
_symmetry.space_group_name_H-M   'P 1'
#
loop_
_entity.id
_entity.type
_entity.pdbx_description
1 polymer ?
#
loop_
_entity_poly.entity_id
_entity_poly.type
_entity_poly.pdbx_seq_one_letter_code
_entity_poly.pdbx_strand_id
1 'polypeptide(L)' 'MYVCVCNAVTERQVHQAVRNGAKTVKHLKEQLGVGAECGKCASCA' A
#
# COMPACT_ATOMS: atom_id res chain seq x y z
N MET A 1 -4.78 1.14 11.00
CA MET A 1 -5.59 0.05 10.39
C MET A 1 -4.74 -0.77 9.42
N TYR A 2 -5.12 -2.00 9.07
CA TYR A 2 -4.52 -2.73 7.94
C TYR A 2 -5.16 -2.28 6.62
N VAL A 3 -4.34 -1.83 5.68
CA VAL A 3 -4.76 -1.43 4.34
C VAL A 3 -4.70 -2.62 3.37
N CYS A 4 -3.69 -3.48 3.49
CA CYS A 4 -3.60 -4.74 2.76
C CYS A 4 -3.37 -5.88 3.73
N VAL A 5 -4.29 -6.84 3.76
CA VAL A 5 -4.18 -8.00 4.65
C VAL A 5 -3.21 -9.04 4.08
N CYS A 6 -3.20 -9.23 2.74
CA CYS A 6 -2.30 -10.18 2.07
C CYS A 6 -0.82 -9.90 2.35
N ASN A 7 -0.42 -8.63 2.24
CA ASN A 7 0.97 -8.20 2.46
C ASN A 7 1.17 -7.55 3.83
N ALA A 8 0.21 -7.73 4.75
CA ALA A 8 0.21 -7.14 6.10
C ALA A 8 0.58 -5.64 6.13
N VAL A 9 0.15 -4.88 5.11
CA VAL A 9 0.44 -3.44 4.99
C VAL A 9 -0.50 -2.66 5.88
N THR A 10 0.07 -1.83 6.73
CA THR A 10 -0.66 -0.94 7.63
C THR A 10 -0.71 0.49 7.08
N GLU A 11 -1.71 1.25 7.52
CA GLU A 11 -1.86 2.67 7.22
C GLU A 11 -0.61 3.49 7.60
N ARG A 12 0.07 3.12 8.69
CA ARG A 12 1.34 3.76 9.10
C ARG A 12 2.43 3.56 8.05
N GLN A 13 2.54 2.37 7.47
CA GLN A 13 3.49 2.08 6.40
C GLN A 13 3.12 2.83 5.12
N VAL A 14 1.83 2.94 4.79
CA VAL A 14 1.36 3.76 3.66
C VAL A 14 1.75 5.22 3.86
N HIS A 15 1.47 5.80 5.03
CA HIS A 15 1.87 7.18 5.34
C HIS A 15 3.39 7.37 5.31
N GLN A 16 4.16 6.39 5.75
CA GLN A 16 5.62 6.45 5.66
C GLN A 16 6.09 6.43 4.20
N ALA A 17 5.53 5.56 3.36
CA ALA A 17 5.84 5.51 1.94
C ALA A 17 5.46 6.83 1.24
N VAL A 18 4.31 7.43 1.58
CA VAL A 18 3.90 8.74 1.07
C VAL A 18 4.89 9.83 1.48
N ARG A 19 5.34 9.85 2.75
CA ARG A 19 6.41 10.75 3.21
C ARG A 19 7.73 10.54 2.47
N ASN A 20 8.03 9.29 2.10
CA ASN A 20 9.20 8.93 1.31
C ASN A 20 9.04 9.24 -0.20
N GLY A 21 7.90 9.81 -0.63
CA GLY A 21 7.67 10.23 -2.01
C GLY A 21 6.73 9.32 -2.81
N ALA A 22 6.04 8.37 -2.19
CA ALA A 22 4.97 7.62 -2.84
C ALA A 22 3.78 8.54 -3.13
N LYS A 23 3.48 8.73 -4.43
CA LYS A 23 2.36 9.57 -4.89
C LYS A 23 1.28 8.79 -5.62
N THR A 24 1.49 7.51 -5.86
CA THR A 24 0.55 6.65 -6.60
C THR A 24 0.48 5.27 -5.97
N VAL A 25 -0.66 4.60 -6.15
CA VAL A 25 -0.85 3.21 -5.73
C VAL A 25 0.17 2.28 -6.38
N LYS A 26 0.62 2.59 -7.61
CA LYS A 26 1.71 1.86 -8.25
C LYS A 26 3.01 1.95 -7.46
N HIS A 27 3.37 3.14 -6.97
CA HIS A 27 4.57 3.31 -6.16
C HIS A 27 4.44 2.61 -4.79
N LEU A 28 3.24 2.64 -4.19
CA LEU A 28 2.94 1.87 -2.98
C LEU A 28 2.99 0.35 -3.22
N LYS A 29 2.58 -0.11 -4.40
CA LYS A 29 2.66 -1.51 -4.80
C LYS A 29 4.12 -1.96 -4.94
N GLU A 30 4.96 -1.15 -5.56
CA GLU A 30 6.39 -1.45 -5.71
C GLU A 30 7.14 -1.41 -4.36
N GLN A 31 6.80 -0.48 -3.47
CA GLN A 31 7.49 -0.34 -2.17
C GLN A 31 6.95 -1.26 -1.07
N LEU A 32 5.64 -1.45 -1.00
CA LEU A 32 4.95 -2.14 0.12
C LEU A 32 4.23 -3.42 -0.32
N GLY A 33 4.20 -3.74 -1.62
CA GLY A 33 3.45 -4.89 -2.13
C GLY A 33 1.93 -4.70 -2.10
N VAL A 34 1.43 -3.48 -1.85
CA VAL A 34 -0.02 -3.23 -1.78
C VAL A 34 -0.69 -3.59 -3.12
N GLY A 35 -1.76 -4.39 -3.08
CA GLY A 35 -2.45 -4.81 -4.31
C GLY A 35 -1.65 -5.72 -5.26
N ALA A 36 -0.56 -6.34 -4.79
CA ALA A 36 0.21 -7.30 -5.60
C ALA A 36 -0.43 -8.69 -5.70
N GLU A 37 -1.17 -9.12 -4.67
CA GLU A 37 -1.84 -10.43 -4.66
C GLU A 37 -3.30 -10.36 -5.13
N CYS A 38 -4.26 -10.15 -4.21
CA CYS A 38 -5.68 -10.23 -4.53
C CYS A 38 -6.26 -8.95 -5.15
N GLY A 39 -5.49 -7.86 -5.18
CA GLY A 39 -5.91 -6.55 -5.74
C GLY A 39 -7.01 -5.80 -4.97
N LYS A 40 -7.69 -6.42 -3.99
CA LYS A 40 -8.86 -5.84 -3.30
C LYS A 40 -8.60 -4.52 -2.56
N CYS A 41 -7.35 -4.30 -2.13
CA CYS A 41 -6.94 -3.08 -1.45
C CYS A 41 -6.53 -1.95 -2.40
N ALA A 42 -6.38 -2.23 -3.70
CA ALA A 42 -5.96 -1.22 -4.69
C ALA A 42 -7.06 -0.19 -4.99
N SER A 43 -8.33 -0.54 -4.76
CA SER A 43 -9.48 0.36 -4.89
C SER A 43 -9.75 1.22 -3.65
N CYS A 44 -9.08 0.92 -2.52
CA CYS A 44 -9.22 1.66 -1.27
C CYS A 44 -8.08 2.67 -1.03
N ALA A 45 -7.12 2.77 -1.96
CA ALA A 45 -5.90 3.57 -1.86
C ALA A 45 -5.91 4.75 -2.82
#